data_AF-A0A1Y2M092-F1
#
_entry.id   AF-A0A1Y2M092-F1
#
_cell.length_a   1.000
_cell.length_b   1.000
_cell.length_c   1.000
_cell.angle_alpha   90.00
_cell.angle_beta   90.00
_cell.angle_gamma   90.00
#
_symmetry.space_group_name_H-M   'P 1'
#
loop_
_entity.id
_entity.type
_entity.pdbx_description
1 polymer ?
#
loop_
_entity_poly.entity_id
_entity_poly.type
_entity_poly.pdbx_seq_one_letter_code
_entity_poly.pdbx_strand_id
1 'polypeptide(L)'
;MASIGGAGLGQKSVRPNPPERGSFPLDHDGECKDIMLSYLKCIRSHRGTNDPECRNLSKSYLSCRMDRNLMAPDSFRNLGFGEESGSHSASAATATPAHSAQPQVHDKPRTL
;
A
#
# COMPACT_ATOMS: atom_id res chain seq x y z
N MET A 1 -29.79 -26.68 -43.60
CA MET A 1 -30.93 -26.75 -42.67
C MET A 1 -30.41 -26.63 -41.24
N ALA A 2 -31.06 -25.76 -40.46
CA ALA A 2 -31.14 -25.66 -39.00
C ALA A 2 -29.89 -25.31 -38.15
N SER A 3 -29.97 -24.11 -37.57
CA SER A 3 -29.28 -23.59 -36.39
C SER A 3 -29.24 -24.54 -35.20
N ILE A 4 -28.10 -24.59 -34.51
CA ILE A 4 -28.02 -25.02 -33.11
C ILE A 4 -27.80 -23.75 -32.29
N GLY A 5 -28.87 -23.31 -31.64
CA GLY A 5 -28.96 -22.11 -30.84
C GLY A 5 -28.17 -22.21 -29.54
N GLY A 6 -27.66 -21.05 -29.11
CA GLY A 6 -26.92 -20.89 -27.87
C GLY A 6 -27.77 -21.24 -26.64
N ALA A 7 -27.22 -22.10 -25.80
CA ALA A 7 -27.63 -22.23 -24.42
C ALA A 7 -26.72 -21.32 -23.59
N GLY A 8 -27.27 -20.17 -23.17
CA GLY A 8 -26.64 -19.35 -22.15
C GLY A 8 -26.57 -20.12 -20.84
N LEU A 9 -25.38 -20.60 -20.50
CA LEU A 9 -25.08 -21.04 -19.14
C LEU A 9 -25.08 -19.79 -18.26
N GLY A 10 -26.22 -19.49 -17.66
CA GLY A 10 -26.35 -18.50 -16.61
C GLY A 10 -25.31 -18.79 -15.53
N GLN A 11 -24.28 -17.95 -15.48
CA GLN A 11 -23.32 -17.95 -14.39
C GLN A 11 -24.09 -17.57 -13.13
N LYS A 12 -24.55 -18.58 -12.41
CA LYS A 12 -25.04 -18.46 -11.04
C LYS A 12 -23.94 -17.75 -10.26
N SER A 13 -24.16 -16.46 -9.99
CA SER A 13 -23.31 -15.63 -9.15
C SER A 13 -23.42 -16.19 -7.73
N VAL A 14 -22.62 -17.21 -7.45
CA VAL A 14 -22.32 -17.62 -6.09
C VAL A 14 -21.53 -16.47 -5.52
N ARG A 15 -22.21 -15.57 -4.79
CA ARG A 15 -21.52 -14.62 -3.92
C ARG A 15 -20.71 -15.49 -2.96
N PRO A 16 -19.38 -15.56 -3.09
CA PRO A 16 -18.59 -16.32 -2.15
C PRO A 16 -18.87 -15.68 -0.79
N ASN A 17 -19.22 -16.47 0.22
CA ASN A 17 -19.18 -15.95 1.58
C ASN A 17 -17.75 -15.42 1.76
N PRO A 18 -17.58 -14.12 2.07
CA PRO A 18 -16.27 -13.54 2.17
C PRO A 18 -15.48 -14.38 3.18
N PRO A 19 -14.32 -14.95 2.80
CA PRO A 19 -13.52 -15.70 3.74
C PRO A 19 -13.16 -14.77 4.89
N GLU A 20 -13.04 -15.32 6.11
CA GLU A 20 -12.55 -14.63 7.32
C GLU A 20 -11.10 -14.10 7.20
N ARG A 21 -10.57 -14.05 5.97
CA ARG A 21 -9.24 -13.55 5.61
C ARG A 21 -9.32 -12.27 4.78
N GLY A 22 -10.43 -11.55 4.89
CA GLY A 22 -10.72 -10.32 4.15
C GLY A 22 -10.39 -9.02 4.88
N SER A 23 -9.76 -9.06 6.06
CA SER A 23 -8.97 -7.93 6.56
C SER A 23 -7.52 -8.28 6.34
N PHE A 24 -6.87 -7.50 5.48
CA PHE A 24 -5.46 -7.61 5.17
C PHE A 24 -4.66 -7.78 6.48
N PRO A 25 -3.68 -8.69 6.58
CA PRO A 25 -2.89 -8.97 7.80
C PRO A 25 -2.06 -7.78 8.35
N LEU A 26 -2.33 -6.57 7.87
CA LEU A 26 -1.83 -5.28 8.31
C LEU A 26 -2.83 -4.52 9.20
N ASP A 27 -4.06 -5.04 9.36
CA ASP A 27 -5.10 -4.52 10.25
C ASP A 27 -5.05 -5.28 11.59
N HIS A 28 -3.97 -5.02 12.32
CA HIS A 28 -3.78 -5.45 13.71
C HIS A 28 -4.74 -4.60 14.56
N ASP A 29 -5.92 -5.15 14.86
CA ASP A 29 -6.86 -4.72 15.91
C ASP A 29 -7.42 -3.27 15.82
N GLY A 30 -7.06 -2.50 14.79
CA GLY A 30 -7.53 -1.13 14.61
C GLY A 30 -6.90 -0.11 15.58
N GLU A 31 -5.70 -0.37 16.10
CA GLU A 31 -5.00 0.48 17.09
C GLU A 31 -4.91 1.97 16.71
N CYS A 32 -4.77 2.28 15.42
CA CYS A 32 -4.65 3.66 14.92
C CYS A 32 -5.94 4.19 14.27
N LYS A 33 -7.07 3.47 14.41
CA LYS A 33 -8.34 3.77 13.72
C LYS A 33 -8.97 5.07 14.18
N ASP A 34 -8.86 5.43 15.46
CA ASP A 34 -9.45 6.66 15.99
C ASP A 34 -8.85 7.92 15.32
N ILE A 35 -7.53 7.91 15.11
CA ILE A 35 -6.81 8.99 14.44
C ILE A 35 -7.16 9.02 12.95
N MET A 36 -7.28 7.85 12.31
CA MET A 36 -7.72 7.72 10.91
C MET A 36 -9.11 8.33 10.71
N LEU A 37 -10.07 8.00 11.58
CA LEU A 37 -11.43 8.52 11.51
C LEU A 37 -11.46 10.04 11.69
N SER A 38 -10.64 10.56 12.59
CA SER A 38 -10.49 12.01 12.80
C SER A 38 -9.94 12.71 11.55
N TYR A 39 -8.91 12.13 10.91
CA TYR A 39 -8.37 12.63 9.64
C TYR A 39 -9.42 12.63 8.53
N LEU A 40 -10.14 11.52 8.35
CA LEU A 40 -11.19 11.40 7.34
C LEU A 40 -12.34 12.39 7.59
N LYS A 41 -12.69 12.61 8.85
CA LYS A 41 -13.67 13.62 9.24
C LYS A 41 -13.18 15.02 8.88
N CYS A 42 -11.90 15.33 9.15
CA CYS A 42 -11.28 16.61 8.77
C CYS A 42 -11.36 16.84 7.26
N ILE A 43 -10.83 15.93 6.44
CA ILE A 43 -10.85 16.06 4.98
C ILE A 43 -12.29 16.23 4.45
N ARG A 44 -13.25 15.49 5.01
CA ARG A 44 -14.66 15.60 4.62
C ARG A 44 -15.26 16.97 4.96
N SER A 45 -14.95 17.51 6.14
CA SER A 45 -15.39 18.85 6.56
C SER A 45 -14.80 19.95 5.67
N HIS A 46 -13.54 19.79 5.27
CA HIS A 46 -12.81 20.75 4.44
C HIS A 46 -13.02 20.54 2.93
N ARG A 47 -14.05 19.79 2.53
CA ARG A 47 -14.39 19.49 1.11
C ARG A 47 -13.25 18.89 0.28
N GLY A 48 -12.37 18.13 0.92
CA GLY A 48 -11.21 17.55 0.24
C GLY A 48 -9.97 18.45 0.23
N THR A 49 -10.03 19.66 0.80
CA THR A 49 -8.87 20.55 0.92
C THR A 49 -7.90 20.02 1.95
N ASN A 50 -6.61 20.07 1.63
CA ASN A 50 -5.54 19.65 2.54
C ASN A 50 -5.15 20.77 3.50
N ASP A 51 -6.05 21.11 4.41
CA ASP A 51 -5.79 22.09 5.46
C ASP A 51 -4.66 21.62 6.41
N PRO A 52 -3.89 22.56 7.00
CA PRO A 52 -2.77 22.22 7.88
C PRO A 52 -3.21 21.40 9.10
N GLU A 53 -4.44 21.59 9.57
CA GLU A 53 -5.02 20.77 10.64
C GLU A 53 -5.20 19.31 10.21
N CYS A 54 -5.75 19.07 9.02
CA CYS A 54 -5.90 17.71 8.49
C CYS A 54 -4.54 17.07 8.21
N ARG A 55 -3.55 17.88 7.83
CA ARG A 55 -2.16 17.44 7.61
C ARG A 55 -1.48 17.01 8.93
N ASN A 56 -1.79 17.67 10.06
CA ASN A 56 -1.32 17.23 11.37
C ASN A 56 -1.95 15.89 11.80
N LEU A 57 -3.24 15.68 11.50
CA LEU A 57 -3.93 14.43 11.77
C LEU A 57 -3.37 13.26 10.94
N SER A 58 -3.08 13.47 9.66
CA SER A 58 -2.46 12.44 8.82
C SER A 58 -1.02 12.11 9.25
N LYS A 59 -0.24 13.11 9.68
CA LYS A 59 1.09 12.89 10.26
C LYS A 59 1.03 12.00 11.51
N SER A 60 0.09 12.31 12.41
CA SER A 60 -0.12 11.54 13.65
C SER A 60 -0.57 10.11 13.37
N TYR A 61 -1.45 9.93 12.38
CA TYR A 61 -1.90 8.61 11.93
C TYR A 61 -0.73 7.76 11.41
N LEU A 62 0.14 8.34 10.58
CA LEU A 62 1.31 7.62 10.06
C LEU A 62 2.34 7.32 11.15
N SER A 63 2.54 8.23 12.10
CA SER A 63 3.38 7.99 13.28
C SER A 63 2.90 6.75 14.05
N CYS A 64 1.60 6.71 14.38
CA CYS A 64 1.01 5.59 15.09
C CYS A 64 1.28 4.25 14.38
N ARG A 65 1.20 4.23 13.04
CA ARG A 65 1.49 3.01 12.27
C ARG A 65 2.96 2.60 12.31
N MET A 66 3.88 3.55 12.33
CA MET A 66 5.31 3.26 12.50
C MET A 66 5.62 2.77 13.93
N ASP A 67 5.05 3.40 14.94
CA ASP A 67 5.25 3.10 16.36
C ASP A 67 4.67 1.73 16.78
N ARG A 68 3.65 1.26 16.07
CA ARG A 68 3.01 -0.05 16.25
C ARG A 68 3.59 -1.13 15.31
N ASN A 69 4.65 -0.82 14.57
CA ASN A 69 5.23 -1.70 13.55
C ASN A 69 4.20 -2.18 12.49
N LEU A 70 3.12 -1.41 12.26
CA LEU A 70 2.11 -1.65 11.22
C LEU A 70 2.57 -1.15 9.84
N MET A 71 3.67 -0.40 9.81
CA MET A 71 4.33 0.11 8.62
C MET A 71 5.83 0.21 8.87
N ALA A 72 6.64 0.05 7.82
CA ALA A 72 8.08 0.31 7.92
C ALA A 72 8.32 1.78 8.33
N PRO A 73 9.27 2.05 9.24
CA PRO A 73 9.61 3.41 9.63
C PRO A 73 10.22 4.14 8.43
N ASP A 74 9.62 5.26 8.05
CA ASP A 74 10.08 6.13 6.98
C ASP A 74 10.10 7.60 7.45
N SER A 75 10.87 8.44 6.78
CA SER A 75 10.93 9.85 7.09
C SER A 75 9.67 10.58 6.62
N PHE A 76 9.17 11.49 7.45
CA PHE A 76 8.00 12.31 7.12
C PHE A 76 8.17 13.12 5.82
N ARG A 77 9.40 13.45 5.44
CA ARG A 77 9.70 14.14 4.18
C ARG A 77 9.36 13.29 2.95
N ASN A 78 9.66 11.98 3.01
CA ASN A 78 9.32 11.02 1.95
C ASN A 78 7.81 10.75 1.88
N LEU A 79 7.12 10.84 3.02
CA LEU A 79 5.68 10.69 3.14
C LEU A 79 4.90 11.96 2.75
N GLY A 80 5.57 12.98 2.22
CA GLY A 80 4.93 14.21 1.75
C GLY A 80 4.66 15.25 2.83
N PHE A 81 5.31 15.18 3.99
CA PHE A 81 5.25 16.19 5.08
C PHE A 81 6.53 17.03 5.16
N GLY A 82 7.30 17.12 4.08
CA GLY A 82 8.39 18.08 3.98
C GLY A 82 7.85 19.51 4.02
N GLU A 83 8.47 20.36 4.84
CA GLU A 83 8.10 21.77 4.95
C GLU A 83 8.18 22.47 3.59
N GLU A 84 7.19 23.31 3.29
CA GLU A 84 7.19 24.20 2.13
C GLU A 84 8.17 25.39 2.31
N SER A 85 9.37 25.13 2.82
CA SER A 85 10.48 26.07 2.69
C SER A 85 11.15 25.79 1.33
N GLY A 86 10.60 26.44 0.31
CA GLY A 86 11.03 26.51 -1.08
C GLY A 86 12.29 25.75 -1.48
N SER A 87 12.13 24.74 -2.34
CA SER A 87 12.79 24.68 -3.65
C SER A 87 12.45 23.35 -4.30
N HIS A 88 11.97 23.41 -5.54
CA HIS A 88 11.98 22.27 -6.43
C HIS A 88 13.42 21.71 -6.52
N SER A 89 13.63 20.51 -5.98
CA SER A 89 14.68 19.63 -6.48
C SER A 89 14.22 18.19 -6.40
N ALA A 90 13.48 17.80 -7.44
CA ALA A 90 13.69 16.49 -8.00
C ALA A 90 15.15 16.43 -8.49
N SER A 91 16.02 15.86 -7.67
CA SER A 91 17.28 15.24 -8.08
C SER A 91 17.65 14.25 -6.98
N ALA A 92 17.38 12.97 -7.19
CA ALA A 92 18.16 12.03 -8.01
C ALA A 92 19.32 11.42 -7.23
N ALA A 93 19.45 10.11 -7.39
CA ALA A 93 20.55 9.24 -6.99
C ALA A 93 20.76 9.11 -5.47
N THR A 94 20.37 8.00 -4.87
CA THR A 94 21.23 6.82 -4.98
C THR A 94 20.40 5.56 -5.11
N ALA A 95 20.19 5.14 -6.37
CA ALA A 95 20.14 3.72 -6.67
C ALA A 95 21.59 3.22 -6.63
N THR A 96 21.93 2.40 -5.65
CA THR A 96 23.04 1.45 -5.80
C THR A 96 22.42 0.06 -5.93
N PRO A 97 22.42 -0.54 -7.13
CA PRO A 97 22.19 -1.96 -7.27
C PRO A 97 23.50 -2.66 -6.94
N ALA A 98 23.58 -3.29 -5.77
CA ALA A 98 24.69 -4.18 -5.43
C ALA A 98 24.13 -5.58 -5.18
N HIS A 99 24.05 -6.33 -6.27
CA HIS A 99 24.36 -7.76 -6.37
C HIS A 99 24.14 -8.63 -5.12
N SER A 100 23.15 -9.51 -5.21
CA SER A 100 23.47 -10.92 -5.07
C SER A 100 22.89 -11.63 -6.31
N ALA A 101 23.67 -11.58 -7.39
CA ALA A 101 23.50 -12.53 -8.47
C ALA A 101 23.83 -13.90 -7.88
N GLN A 102 22.87 -14.81 -7.87
CA GLN A 102 23.20 -16.22 -7.83
C GLN A 102 24.00 -16.54 -9.10
N PRO A 103 25.26 -17.00 -9.00
CA PRO A 103 25.95 -17.56 -10.15
C PRO A 103 25.28 -18.87 -10.53
N GLN A 104 24.88 -18.95 -11.79
CA GLN A 104 24.54 -20.17 -12.47
C GLN A 104 25.79 -21.05 -12.62
N VAL A 105 25.56 -22.36 -12.61
CA VAL A 105 26.42 -23.44 -13.16
C VAL A 105 27.70 -23.77 -12.37
N HIS A 106 27.55 -24.67 -11.38
CA HIS A 106 28.66 -25.54 -10.98
C HIS A 106 28.67 -26.77 -11.90
N ASP A 107 29.66 -26.76 -12.78
CA ASP A 107 30.28 -27.88 -13.47
C ASP A 107 30.22 -29.17 -12.63
N LYS A 108 29.55 -30.22 -13.14
CA LYS A 108 29.80 -31.57 -12.67
C LYS A 108 30.56 -32.32 -13.76
N PRO A 109 31.75 -32.87 -13.45
CA PRO A 109 32.65 -33.40 -14.44
C PRO A 109 32.11 -34.68 -15.07
N ARG A 110 32.21 -34.71 -16.40
CA ARG A 110 32.47 -35.86 -17.26
C ARG A 110 33.06 -37.05 -16.47
N THR A 111 32.27 -38.11 -16.33
CA THR A 111 32.73 -39.42 -15.86
C THR A 111 32.57 -40.41 -17.01
N LEU A 112 33.60 -41.26 -17.20
CA LEU A 112 33.75 -42.22 -18.29
C LEU A 112 32.56 -43.18 -18.47
#